data_AF-A0AAC9I6I5-F1
#
_entry.id   AF-A0AAC9I6I5-F1
#
_cell.length_a   1.000
_cell.length_b   1.000
_cell.length_c   1.000
_cell.angle_alpha   90.00
_cell.angle_beta   90.00
_cell.angle_gamma   90.00
#
_symmetry.space_group_name_H-M   'P 1'
#
loop_
_entity.id
_entity.type
_entity.pdbx_description
1 polymer ?
#
loop_
_entity_poly.entity_id
_entity_poly.type
_entity_poly.pdbx_seq_one_letter_code
_entity_poly.pdbx_strand_id
1 'polypeptide(L)'
;MLGFLLFIIAYLLFWPLSLLNFFFVEDKKGYFRSSAKSIDIFACREFRTFWNKKLITKNGYKFGKEGETISSALGKNILLGSLTKTGKVLVWILSEKHCLDAIFEIH
;
A
#
# COMPACT_ATOMS: atom_id res chain seq x y z
N MET A 1 -11.75 -21.39 12.18
CA MET A 1 -12.77 -21.36 11.09
C MET A 1 -13.51 -20.04 11.04
N LEU A 2 -14.01 -19.49 12.16
CA LEU A 2 -14.72 -18.20 12.18
C LEU A 2 -13.92 -17.02 11.58
N GLY A 3 -12.64 -16.86 11.94
CA GLY A 3 -11.80 -15.77 11.39
C GLY A 3 -11.61 -15.84 9.86
N PHE A 4 -11.51 -17.05 9.31
CA PHE A 4 -11.42 -17.26 7.86
C PHE A 4 -12.74 -16.91 7.16
N LEU A 5 -13.88 -17.23 7.78
CA LEU A 5 -15.20 -16.84 7.27
C LEU A 5 -15.38 -15.32 7.29
N LEU A 6 -15.01 -14.66 8.39
CA LEU A 6 -15.04 -13.18 8.50
C LEU A 6 -14.16 -12.53 7.43
N PHE A 7 -12.98 -13.10 7.17
CA PHE A 7 -12.10 -12.64 6.10
C PHE A 7 -12.76 -12.72 4.72
N ILE A 8 -13.39 -13.86 4.39
CA ILE A 8 -14.12 -14.03 3.12
C ILE A 8 -15.25 -12.99 3.00
N ILE A 9 -16.06 -12.85 4.05
CA ILE A 9 -17.17 -11.89 4.07
C ILE A 9 -16.66 -10.46 3.87
N ALA A 10 -15.57 -10.08 4.55
CA ALA A 10 -14.99 -8.74 4.42
C ALA A 10 -14.53 -8.44 2.98
N TYR A 11 -13.85 -9.39 2.33
CA TYR A 11 -13.43 -9.23 0.93
C TYR A 11 -14.61 -9.13 -0.03
N LEU A 12 -15.66 -9.93 0.17
CA LEU A 12 -16.87 -9.89 -0.66
C LEU A 12 -17.64 -8.58 -0.48
N LEU A 13 -17.69 -8.02 0.73
CA LEU A 13 -18.38 -6.76 1.01
C LEU A 13 -17.57 -5.53 0.57
N PHE A 14 -16.24 -5.59 0.61
CA PHE A 14 -15.39 -4.44 0.31
C PHE A 14 -15.66 -3.85 -1.08
N TRP A 15 -15.73 -4.70 -2.12
CA TRP A 15 -15.95 -4.27 -3.49
C TRP A 15 -17.31 -3.56 -3.74
N PRO A 16 -18.47 -4.18 -3.43
CA PRO A 16 -19.76 -3.54 -3.65
C PRO A 16 -19.94 -2.31 -2.77
N LEU A 17 -19.49 -2.33 -1.52
CA LEU A 17 -19.58 -1.16 -0.64
C LEU A 17 -18.71 -0.01 -1.13
N SER A 18 -17.51 -0.28 -1.67
CA SER A 18 -16.65 0.77 -2.25
C SER A 18 -17.34 1.48 -3.41
N LEU A 19 -18.07 0.74 -4.25
CA LEU A 19 -18.84 1.29 -5.36
C LEU A 19 -20.09 2.05 -4.88
N LEU A 20 -20.83 1.49 -3.93
CA LEU A 20 -22.01 2.15 -3.36
C LEU A 20 -21.63 3.46 -2.66
N ASN A 21 -20.56 3.46 -1.86
CA ASN A 21 -20.11 4.64 -1.12
C ASN A 21 -19.86 5.84 -2.03
N PHE A 22 -19.35 5.62 -3.25
CA PHE A 22 -19.16 6.69 -4.22
C PHE A 22 -20.46 7.44 -4.56
N PHE A 23 -21.62 6.78 -4.57
CA PHE A 23 -22.91 7.42 -4.85
C PHE A 23 -23.44 8.25 -3.66
N PHE A 24 -23.02 7.94 -2.44
CA PHE A 24 -23.47 8.61 -1.22
C PHE A 24 -22.54 9.74 -0.76
N VAL A 25 -21.32 9.83 -1.30
CA VAL A 25 -20.37 10.89 -0.97
C VAL A 25 -20.83 12.23 -1.56
N GLU A 26 -21.10 13.19 -0.67
CA GLU A 26 -21.55 14.55 -1.02
C GLU A 26 -20.46 15.35 -1.74
N ASP A 27 -19.23 15.38 -1.19
CA ASP A 27 -18.08 16.02 -1.83
C ASP A 27 -17.16 15.00 -2.49
N LYS A 28 -17.21 14.96 -3.82
CA LYS A 28 -16.38 14.06 -4.63
C LYS A 28 -14.95 14.57 -4.78
N LYS A 29 -14.65 15.82 -4.39
CA LYS A 29 -13.33 16.42 -4.56
C LYS A 29 -12.31 15.70 -3.67
N GLY A 30 -11.34 15.05 -4.29
CA GLY A 30 -10.30 14.32 -3.57
C GLY A 30 -10.73 12.96 -3.02
N TYR A 31 -12.00 12.55 -3.16
CA TYR A 31 -12.50 11.25 -2.70
C TYR A 31 -11.67 10.08 -3.26
N PHE A 32 -11.44 10.05 -4.57
CA PHE A 32 -10.66 9.01 -5.21
C PHE A 32 -9.19 9.01 -4.76
N ARG A 33 -8.60 10.20 -4.56
CA ARG A 33 -7.23 10.33 -4.08
C ARG A 33 -7.10 9.82 -2.64
N SER A 34 -8.02 10.22 -1.77
CA SER A 34 -8.07 9.76 -0.37
C SER A 34 -8.27 8.24 -0.31
N SER A 35 -9.24 7.72 -1.07
CA SER A 35 -9.53 6.28 -1.13
C SER A 35 -8.34 5.48 -1.66
N ALA A 36 -7.66 5.96 -2.71
CA ALA A 36 -6.45 5.33 -3.21
C ALA A 36 -5.33 5.31 -2.16
N LYS A 37 -5.13 6.41 -1.41
CA LYS A 37 -4.16 6.46 -0.30
C LYS A 37 -4.52 5.45 0.80
N SER A 38 -5.80 5.35 1.19
CA SER A 38 -6.27 4.38 2.18
C SER A 38 -6.04 2.94 1.74
N ILE A 39 -6.30 2.62 0.47
CA ILE A 39 -6.07 1.28 -0.09
C ILE A 39 -4.57 0.96 -0.12
N ASP A 40 -3.72 1.92 -0.50
CA ASP A 40 -2.27 1.74 -0.51
C ASP A 40 -1.71 1.47 0.90
N ILE A 41 -2.13 2.25 1.91
CA ILE A 41 -1.77 2.03 3.32
C ILE A 41 -2.23 0.65 3.80
N PHE A 42 -3.48 0.28 3.49
CA PHE A 42 -4.00 -1.04 3.81
C PHE A 42 -3.17 -2.15 3.16
N ALA A 43 -2.90 -2.05 1.86
CA ALA A 43 -2.16 -3.05 1.11
C ALA A 43 -0.69 -3.18 1.58
N CYS A 44 -0.07 -2.08 2.02
CA CYS A 44 1.26 -2.09 2.63
C CYS A 44 1.29 -2.96 3.90
N ARG A 45 0.27 -2.81 4.76
CA ARG A 45 0.14 -3.56 6.02
C ARG A 45 -0.32 -5.00 5.82
N GLU A 46 -1.37 -5.20 5.03
CA GLU A 46 -2.02 -6.50 4.85
C GLU A 46 -1.05 -7.49 4.19
N PHE A 47 -0.39 -7.07 3.12
CA PHE A 47 0.50 -7.93 2.34
C PHE A 47 1.97 -7.79 2.77
N ARG A 48 2.24 -7.24 3.96
CA ARG A 48 3.60 -6.99 4.48
C ARG A 48 4.53 -8.20 4.38
N THR A 49 4.03 -9.41 4.65
CA THR A 49 4.81 -10.65 4.58
C THR A 49 5.26 -10.94 3.14
N PHE A 50 4.35 -10.74 2.19
CA PHE A 50 4.64 -10.91 0.77
C PHE A 50 5.65 -9.87 0.28
N TRP A 51 5.41 -8.58 0.58
CA TRP A 51 6.30 -7.49 0.21
C TRP A 51 7.70 -7.65 0.80
N ASN A 52 7.81 -7.93 2.10
CA ASN A 52 9.08 -8.14 2.78
C ASN A 52 9.89 -9.33 2.22
N LYS A 53 9.21 -10.34 1.66
CA LYS A 53 9.86 -11.50 1.05
C LYS A 53 10.26 -11.25 -0.40
N LYS A 54 9.48 -10.47 -1.15
CA LYS A 54 9.63 -10.32 -2.60
C LYS A 54 10.34 -9.06 -3.05
N LEU A 55 10.22 -7.97 -2.31
CA LEU A 55 10.66 -6.65 -2.77
C LEU A 55 12.00 -6.22 -2.19
N ILE A 56 12.37 -6.69 -1.00
CA ILE A 56 13.57 -6.24 -0.27
C ILE A 56 14.48 -7.39 0.13
N THR A 57 15.75 -7.08 0.38
CA THR A 57 16.72 -8.01 0.95
C THR A 57 16.46 -8.22 2.45
N LYS A 58 17.12 -9.20 3.07
CA LYS A 58 16.93 -9.55 4.49
C LYS A 58 17.09 -8.33 5.43
N ASN A 59 18.00 -7.43 5.10
CA ASN A 59 18.36 -6.25 5.91
C ASN A 59 17.63 -4.97 5.49
N GLY A 60 16.69 -5.03 4.55
CA GLY A 60 15.91 -3.86 4.11
C GLY A 60 14.87 -3.38 5.14
N TYR A 61 14.43 -2.14 4.96
CA TYR A 61 13.35 -1.52 5.73
C TYR A 61 12.04 -2.27 5.50
N LYS A 62 11.39 -2.71 6.58
CA LYS A 62 10.23 -3.60 6.49
C LYS A 62 8.96 -2.86 6.10
N PHE A 63 8.20 -3.44 5.18
CA PHE A 63 6.82 -3.09 4.89
C PHE A 63 5.90 -3.42 6.06
N GLY A 64 4.82 -2.66 6.15
CA GLY A 64 3.70 -2.90 7.05
C GLY A 64 3.69 -2.07 8.32
N LYS A 65 4.42 -0.95 8.36
CA LYS A 65 4.23 0.07 9.38
C LYS A 65 2.80 0.63 9.25
N GLU A 66 2.16 0.85 10.39
CA GLU A 66 0.82 1.43 10.43
C GLU A 66 0.83 2.86 9.84
N GLY A 67 -0.15 3.15 8.97
CA GLY A 67 -0.28 4.45 8.30
C GLY A 67 0.69 4.68 7.13
N GLU A 68 1.51 3.70 6.75
CA GLU A 68 2.53 3.85 5.71
C GLU A 68 2.10 3.27 4.36
N THR A 69 2.41 3.97 3.26
CA THR A 69 2.17 3.52 1.88
C THR A 69 3.26 2.57 1.38
N ILE A 70 2.95 1.78 0.34
CA ILE A 70 3.95 0.94 -0.34
C ILE A 70 5.06 1.80 -0.94
N SER A 71 4.70 2.94 -1.55
CA SER A 71 5.65 3.87 -2.18
C SER A 71 6.66 4.45 -1.19
N SER A 72 6.23 4.81 0.03
CA SER A 72 7.13 5.32 1.07
C SER A 72 8.10 4.26 1.59
N ALA A 73 7.60 3.04 1.83
CA ALA A 73 8.45 1.92 2.23
C ALA A 73 9.46 1.57 1.13
N LEU A 74 9.06 1.61 -0.15
CA LEU A 74 9.99 1.47 -1.28
C LEU A 74 11.03 2.59 -1.28
N GLY A 75 10.64 3.85 -1.11
CA GLY A 75 11.54 5.01 -1.04
C GLY A 75 12.64 4.84 0.01
N LYS A 76 12.30 4.40 1.22
CA LYS A 76 13.29 4.10 2.26
C LYS A 76 14.25 2.99 1.86
N ASN A 77 13.77 1.97 1.15
CA ASN A 77 14.61 0.89 0.64
C ASN A 77 15.48 1.30 -0.56
N ILE A 78 15.09 2.32 -1.33
CA ILE A 78 15.94 2.97 -2.35
C ILE A 78 17.15 3.61 -1.66
N LEU A 79 16.90 4.45 -0.63
CA LEU A 79 17.96 5.11 0.14
C LEU A 79 18.92 4.11 0.81
N LEU A 80 18.40 2.94 1.22
CA LEU A 80 19.19 1.87 1.84
C LEU A 80 19.86 0.92 0.83
N GLY A 81 19.60 1.07 -0.48
CA GLY A 81 20.13 0.16 -1.51
C GLY A 81 19.70 -1.31 -1.32
N SER A 82 18.54 -1.55 -0.69
CA SER A 82 18.13 -2.87 -0.21
C SER A 82 17.01 -3.52 -1.03
N LEU A 83 16.67 -2.95 -2.19
CA LEU A 83 15.69 -3.51 -3.12
C LEU A 83 16.22 -4.75 -3.85
N THR A 84 15.37 -5.76 -3.97
CA THR A 84 15.56 -6.88 -4.90
C THR A 84 15.34 -6.45 -6.35
N LYS A 85 15.60 -7.33 -7.31
CA LYS A 85 15.24 -7.11 -8.73
C LYS A 85 13.76 -6.78 -8.90
N THR A 86 12.88 -7.55 -8.26
CA THR A 86 11.42 -7.32 -8.29
C THR A 86 11.07 -5.98 -7.66
N GLY A 87 11.72 -5.62 -6.54
CA GLY A 87 11.55 -4.31 -5.92
C GLY A 87 11.91 -3.15 -6.85
N LYS A 88 13.04 -3.27 -7.57
CA LYS A 88 13.47 -2.25 -8.56
C LYS A 88 12.49 -2.13 -9.74
N VAL A 89 11.93 -3.24 -10.21
CA VAL A 89 10.88 -3.22 -11.26
C VAL A 89 9.64 -2.48 -10.77
N LEU A 90 9.19 -2.74 -9.53
CA LEU A 90 8.04 -2.04 -8.99
C LEU A 90 8.30 -0.53 -8.81
N VAL A 91 9.50 -0.16 -8.35
CA VAL A 91 9.92 1.26 -8.30
C VAL A 91 9.93 1.90 -9.68
N TRP A 92 10.37 1.18 -10.72
CA TRP A 92 10.34 1.69 -12.09
C TRP A 92 8.91 2.00 -12.56
N ILE A 93 7.94 1.12 -12.25
CA ILE A 93 6.51 1.34 -12.56
C ILE A 93 5.97 2.56 -11.80
N LEU A 94 6.34 2.71 -10.53
CA LEU A 94 5.82 3.78 -9.67
C LEU A 94 6.59 5.10 -9.80
N SER A 95 7.73 5.11 -10.49
CA SER A 95 8.76 6.17 -10.48
C SER A 95 9.52 6.29 -9.15
N GLU A 96 10.85 6.37 -9.26
CA GLU A 96 11.76 6.57 -8.14
C GLU A 96 11.48 7.89 -7.41
N LYS A 97 11.26 8.99 -8.16
CA LYS A 97 10.92 10.30 -7.59
C LYS A 97 9.65 10.22 -6.74
N HIS A 98 8.61 9.56 -7.24
CA HIS A 98 7.35 9.41 -6.50
C HIS A 98 7.56 8.62 -5.19
N CYS A 99 8.36 7.56 -5.21
CA CYS A 99 8.67 6.79 -4.01
C CYS A 99 9.46 7.59 -2.98
N LEU A 100 10.40 8.43 -3.42
CA LEU A 100 11.18 9.31 -2.54
C LEU A 100 10.32 10.44 -1.96
N ASP A 101 9.47 11.08 -2.77
CA ASP A 101 8.55 12.13 -2.32
C ASP A 101 7.57 11.57 -1.25
N ALA A 102 7.10 10.33 -1.44
CA ALA A 102 6.20 9.66 -0.50
C ALA A 102 6.80 9.39 0.90
N ILE A 103 8.12 9.53 1.08
CA ILE A 103 8.75 9.45 2.41
C ILE A 103 8.27 10.60 3.31
N PHE A 104 8.06 11.78 2.72
CA PHE A 104 7.73 13.01 3.44
C PHE A 104 6.23 13.32 3.47
N GLU A 105 5.42 12.67 2.63
CA GLU A 105 3.95 12.83 2.60
C GLU A 105 3.20 12.04 3.71
N ILE A 106 3.93 11.35 4.60
CA ILE A 106 3.34 10.67 5.78
C ILE A 106 3.24 11.67 6.94
N HIS A 107 2.38 12.67 6.79
CA HIS A 107 1.89 13.54 7.86
C HIS A 107 0.38 13.73 7.70
#